data_AF-A0A5C7Q2D4-F1
#
_entry.id   AF-A0A5C7Q2D4-F1
#
_cell.length_a   1.000
_cell.length_b   1.000
_cell.length_c   1.000
_cell.angle_alpha   90.00
_cell.angle_beta   90.00
_cell.angle_gamma   90.00
#
_symmetry.space_group_name_H-M   'P 1'
#
loop_
_entity.id
_entity.type
_entity.pdbx_description
1 polymer ?
#
loop_
_entity_poly.entity_id
_entity_poly.type
_entity_poly.pdbx_seq_one_letter_code
_entity_poly.pdbx_strand_id
1 'polypeptide(L)'
;MHNACGKSKTPDRNRQQSRKPLPWFRFYTSAIDDPKVQRLPPHLFKTWVNLLCLAGQNGGDLPSIDDIAFRLRMSAQDAECHMSDLVLAGLIDITEGGRTPHNWAARQFQSDCSTERVRKHRRNKVETACNVSETADETAPEQNRAESEQKQSQNQSAAKGEPEATGWQELKSALNGSTEAMIADVQRFMGPISRRADAVNWLTGTVAAFGSSRTAQAWTIVVAKMAKGELVPNPLPLWSRTAKGLRADDAPAAPAPAFKSFRQQDAEGARALLERQRAKAAVKELAQ
;
A
#
# COMPACT_ATOMS: atom_id res chain seq x y z
N MET A 1 5.74 -58.37 -42.38
CA MET A 1 4.71 -58.75 -41.39
C MET A 1 5.47 -59.14 -40.12
N HIS A 2 5.61 -58.30 -39.10
CA HIS A 2 4.55 -57.93 -38.17
C HIS A 2 4.88 -56.58 -37.49
N ASN A 3 3.86 -55.72 -37.45
CA ASN A 3 3.84 -54.48 -36.68
C ASN A 3 3.85 -54.79 -35.17
N ALA A 4 4.69 -54.09 -34.39
CA ALA A 4 4.53 -53.97 -32.95
C ALA A 4 4.16 -52.51 -32.61
N CYS A 5 2.87 -52.36 -32.34
CA CYS A 5 2.19 -51.15 -31.92
C CYS A 5 2.53 -50.83 -30.44
N GLY A 6 2.80 -49.54 -30.19
CA GLY A 6 2.16 -48.81 -29.10
C GLY A 6 2.69 -49.00 -27.67
N LYS A 7 3.43 -48.00 -27.20
CA LYS A 7 3.14 -47.34 -25.91
C LYS A 7 3.38 -45.84 -26.07
N SER A 8 2.41 -45.14 -26.65
CA SER A 8 2.29 -43.69 -26.49
C SER A 8 2.10 -43.39 -25.01
N LYS A 9 3.12 -42.80 -24.38
CA LYS A 9 2.97 -42.21 -23.04
C LYS A 9 1.90 -41.13 -23.16
N THR A 10 0.75 -41.38 -22.53
CA THR A 10 -0.30 -40.39 -22.30
C THR A 10 0.32 -39.11 -21.74
N PRO A 11 0.12 -37.92 -22.36
CA PRO A 11 0.55 -36.68 -21.76
C PRO A 11 -0.24 -36.50 -20.46
N ASP A 12 0.49 -36.19 -19.38
CA ASP A 12 -0.05 -35.92 -18.06
C ASP A 12 -1.13 -34.83 -18.15
N ARG A 13 -2.40 -35.27 -18.13
CA ARG A 13 -3.61 -34.43 -18.24
C ARG A 13 -3.75 -33.41 -17.11
N ASN A 14 -2.86 -33.42 -16.11
CA ASN A 14 -2.96 -32.57 -14.93
C ASN A 14 -2.09 -31.29 -15.03
N ARG A 15 -1.27 -31.14 -16.08
CA ARG A 15 -0.34 -30.01 -16.20
C ARG A 15 -0.99 -28.68 -16.63
N GLN A 16 -2.20 -28.74 -17.23
CA GLN A 16 -2.97 -27.56 -17.65
C GLN A 16 -4.02 -27.12 -16.61
N GLN A 17 -3.80 -27.37 -15.32
CA GLN A 17 -4.50 -26.58 -14.33
C GLN A 17 -4.02 -25.15 -14.47
N SER A 18 -4.85 -24.29 -15.06
CA SER A 18 -4.65 -22.86 -15.17
C SER A 18 -4.38 -22.29 -13.78
N ARG A 19 -3.10 -22.27 -13.41
CA ARG A 19 -2.63 -21.72 -12.15
C ARG A 19 -2.99 -20.25 -12.18
N LYS A 20 -3.90 -19.86 -11.29
CA LYS A 20 -4.47 -18.53 -11.25
C LYS A 20 -3.34 -17.49 -11.23
N PRO A 21 -3.48 -16.37 -11.96
CA PRO A 21 -2.51 -15.29 -11.92
C PRO A 21 -2.27 -14.86 -10.47
N LEU A 22 -1.00 -14.81 -10.07
CA LEU A 22 -0.61 -14.32 -8.77
C LEU A 22 -0.53 -12.80 -8.81
N PRO A 23 -1.22 -12.07 -7.90
CA PRO A 23 -1.08 -10.62 -7.81
C PRO A 23 0.32 -10.20 -7.35
N TRP A 24 1.08 -11.12 -6.73
CA TRP A 24 2.43 -10.87 -6.24
C TRP A 24 3.29 -12.14 -6.22
N PHE A 25 4.58 -11.87 -6.35
CA PHE A 25 5.75 -12.71 -6.17
C PHE A 25 6.36 -12.90 -4.79
N ARG A 26 6.78 -14.10 -4.35
CA ARG A 26 7.82 -14.15 -3.30
C ARG A 26 9.20 -13.91 -3.91
N PHE A 27 9.82 -12.78 -3.57
CA PHE A 27 11.23 -12.51 -3.87
C PHE A 27 12.06 -12.69 -2.60
N TYR A 28 13.06 -13.57 -2.66
CA TYR A 28 13.82 -13.99 -1.49
C TYR A 28 15.04 -13.09 -1.28
N THR A 29 15.31 -12.74 -0.03
CA THR A 29 16.49 -11.94 0.35
C THR A 29 17.80 -12.63 -0.05
N SER A 30 17.84 -13.97 -0.06
CA SER A 30 19.00 -14.75 -0.49
C SER A 30 19.41 -14.56 -1.95
N ALA A 31 18.62 -13.86 -2.77
CA ALA A 31 19.02 -13.49 -4.12
C ALA A 31 20.29 -12.61 -4.15
N ILE A 32 20.58 -11.88 -3.06
CA ILE A 32 21.81 -11.08 -2.95
C ILE A 32 23.06 -11.94 -2.74
N ASP A 33 22.88 -13.14 -2.17
CA ASP A 33 23.97 -14.08 -1.86
C ASP A 33 24.12 -15.18 -2.93
N ASP A 34 23.18 -15.28 -3.86
CA ASP A 34 23.20 -16.29 -4.92
C ASP A 34 24.28 -15.94 -5.98
N PRO A 35 25.34 -16.77 -6.13
CA PRO A 35 26.42 -16.49 -7.09
C PRO A 35 25.93 -16.42 -8.54
N LYS A 36 24.85 -17.13 -8.90
CA LYS A 36 24.28 -17.07 -10.25
C LYS A 36 23.70 -15.69 -10.53
N VAL A 37 23.00 -15.13 -9.54
CA VAL A 37 22.35 -13.82 -9.63
C VAL A 37 23.39 -12.71 -9.59
N GLN A 38 24.37 -12.79 -8.70
CA GLN A 38 25.41 -11.76 -8.57
C GLN A 38 26.38 -11.69 -9.76
N ARG A 39 26.49 -12.76 -10.55
CA ARG A 39 27.29 -12.78 -11.78
C ARG A 39 26.58 -12.16 -12.98
N LEU A 40 25.28 -11.84 -12.87
CA LEU A 40 24.55 -11.26 -13.98
C LEU A 40 24.94 -9.80 -14.23
N PRO A 41 25.06 -9.38 -15.51
CA PRO A 41 25.02 -7.98 -15.87
C PRO A 41 23.74 -7.28 -15.38
N PRO A 42 23.77 -5.97 -15.07
CA PRO A 42 22.62 -5.25 -14.53
C PRO A 42 21.36 -5.32 -15.41
N HIS A 43 21.53 -5.35 -16.74
CA HIS A 43 20.40 -5.46 -17.67
C HIS A 43 19.76 -6.84 -17.63
N LEU A 44 20.55 -7.92 -17.53
CA LEU A 44 20.02 -9.29 -17.38
C LEU A 44 19.35 -9.49 -16.03
N PHE A 45 19.87 -8.90 -14.96
CA PHE A 45 19.21 -8.93 -13.65
C PHE A 45 17.82 -8.29 -13.71
N LYS A 46 17.70 -7.10 -14.32
CA LYS A 46 16.40 -6.45 -14.55
C LYS A 46 15.46 -7.33 -15.37
N THR A 47 15.97 -7.92 -16.46
CA THR A 47 15.19 -8.83 -17.32
C THR A 47 14.71 -10.04 -16.56
N TRP A 48 15.57 -10.68 -15.76
CA TRP A 48 15.23 -11.82 -14.93
C TRP A 48 14.09 -11.50 -13.95
N VAL A 49 14.19 -10.38 -13.21
CA VAL A 49 13.12 -9.95 -12.28
C VAL A 49 11.80 -9.73 -13.02
N ASN A 50 11.83 -9.12 -14.21
CA ASN A 50 10.63 -8.93 -15.03
C ASN A 50 10.03 -10.26 -15.51
N LEU A 51 10.86 -11.25 -15.85
CA LEU A 51 10.41 -12.59 -16.21
C LEU A 51 9.75 -13.30 -15.01
N LEU A 52 10.25 -13.10 -13.78
CA LEU A 52 9.58 -13.60 -12.57
C LEU A 52 8.18 -12.99 -12.39
N CYS A 53 8.01 -11.71 -12.70
CA CYS A 53 6.68 -11.07 -12.71
C CYS A 53 5.75 -11.72 -13.75
N LEU A 54 6.24 -11.99 -14.96
CA LEU A 54 5.46 -12.63 -16.02
C LEU A 54 5.09 -14.08 -15.64
N ALA A 55 6.03 -14.83 -15.08
CA ALA A 55 5.76 -16.16 -14.55
C ALA A 55 4.69 -16.12 -13.45
N GLY A 56 4.73 -15.12 -12.55
CA GLY A 56 3.68 -14.89 -11.55
C GLY A 56 2.29 -14.73 -12.15
N GLN A 57 2.17 -13.98 -13.24
CA GLN A 57 0.89 -13.78 -13.95
C GLN A 57 0.41 -15.04 -14.67
N ASN A 58 1.33 -15.89 -15.10
CA ASN A 58 1.06 -17.09 -15.90
C ASN A 58 1.20 -18.39 -15.11
N GLY A 59 1.09 -18.33 -13.78
CA GLY A 59 1.04 -19.54 -12.96
C GLY A 59 2.39 -20.29 -12.85
N GLY A 60 3.49 -19.66 -13.21
CA GLY A 60 4.85 -20.19 -13.18
C GLY A 60 5.48 -20.42 -14.54
N ASP A 61 4.69 -20.31 -15.61
CA ASP A 61 5.16 -20.52 -16.97
C ASP A 61 5.47 -19.18 -17.64
N LEU A 62 6.56 -19.12 -18.40
CA LEU A 62 6.89 -17.94 -19.19
C LEU A 62 6.11 -17.96 -20.51
N PRO A 63 5.60 -16.79 -20.96
CA PRO A 63 4.89 -16.69 -22.23
C PRO A 63 5.85 -16.81 -23.43
N SER A 64 5.31 -16.67 -24.64
CA SER A 64 6.09 -16.70 -25.88
C SER A 64 7.16 -15.59 -25.89
N ILE A 65 8.22 -15.74 -26.70
CA ILE A 65 9.26 -14.71 -26.85
C ILE A 65 8.65 -13.39 -27.34
N ASP A 66 7.68 -13.43 -28.24
CA ASP A 66 7.02 -12.23 -28.76
C ASP A 66 6.26 -11.47 -27.67
N ASP A 67 5.54 -12.20 -26.81
CA ASP A 67 4.86 -11.61 -25.65
C ASP A 67 5.85 -11.01 -24.65
N ILE A 68 6.97 -11.70 -24.41
CA ILE A 68 8.03 -11.20 -23.54
C ILE A 68 8.62 -9.91 -24.13
N ALA A 69 8.98 -9.91 -25.40
CA ALA A 69 9.53 -8.75 -26.10
C ALA A 69 8.58 -7.54 -26.02
N PHE A 70 7.29 -7.77 -26.26
CA PHE A 70 6.25 -6.75 -26.13
C PHE A 70 6.15 -6.20 -24.70
N ARG A 71 6.09 -7.08 -23.70
CA ARG A 71 5.95 -6.69 -22.29
C ARG A 71 7.18 -5.99 -21.73
N LEU A 72 8.37 -6.41 -22.15
CA LEU A 72 9.64 -5.84 -21.72
C LEU A 72 10.06 -4.63 -22.57
N ARG A 73 9.32 -4.33 -23.64
CA ARG A 73 9.57 -3.22 -24.58
C ARG A 73 10.96 -3.30 -25.20
N MET A 74 11.33 -4.48 -25.67
CA MET A 74 12.58 -4.76 -26.37
C MET A 74 12.31 -5.52 -27.67
N SER A 75 13.33 -5.68 -28.52
CA SER A 75 13.18 -6.48 -29.73
C SER A 75 13.04 -7.97 -29.40
N ALA A 76 12.42 -8.74 -30.30
CA ALA A 76 12.32 -10.20 -30.16
C ALA A 76 13.72 -10.86 -30.11
N GLN A 77 14.67 -10.32 -30.88
CA GLN A 77 16.05 -10.76 -30.89
C GLN A 77 16.72 -10.58 -29.51
N ASP A 78 16.58 -9.39 -28.91
CA ASP A 78 17.15 -9.12 -27.58
C ASP A 78 16.50 -10.00 -26.51
N ALA A 79 15.17 -10.19 -26.59
CA ALA A 79 14.44 -11.06 -25.68
C ALA A 79 14.93 -12.52 -25.77
N GLU A 80 15.22 -13.01 -26.97
CA GLU A 80 15.77 -14.35 -27.19
C GLU A 80 17.21 -14.48 -26.71
N CYS A 81 18.07 -13.49 -26.97
CA CYS A 81 19.43 -13.43 -26.43
C CYS A 81 19.42 -13.46 -24.89
N HIS A 82 18.65 -12.56 -24.26
CA HIS A 82 18.54 -12.52 -22.80
C HIS A 82 17.95 -13.80 -22.22
N MET A 83 16.97 -14.42 -22.90
CA MET A 83 16.42 -15.71 -22.49
C MET A 83 17.51 -16.79 -22.51
N SER A 84 18.31 -16.84 -23.57
CA SER A 84 19.40 -17.81 -23.72
C SER A 84 20.46 -17.63 -22.63
N ASP A 85 20.85 -16.38 -22.34
CA ASP A 85 21.81 -16.07 -21.27
C ASP A 85 21.30 -16.52 -19.89
N LEU A 86 20.01 -16.32 -19.61
CA LEU A 86 19.40 -16.71 -18.34
C LEU A 86 19.21 -18.22 -18.20
N VAL A 87 18.99 -18.93 -19.31
CA VAL A 87 19.01 -20.40 -19.34
C VAL A 87 20.43 -20.90 -19.07
N LEU A 88 21.46 -20.31 -19.72
CA LEU A 88 22.86 -20.66 -19.49
C LEU A 88 23.31 -20.38 -18.05
N ALA A 89 22.80 -19.31 -17.44
CA ALA A 89 23.03 -19.00 -16.01
C ALA A 89 22.33 -20.00 -15.06
N GLY A 90 21.47 -20.88 -15.57
CA GLY A 90 20.71 -21.84 -14.78
C GLY A 90 19.69 -21.16 -13.86
N LEU A 91 19.12 -20.04 -14.32
CA LEU A 91 18.05 -19.28 -13.65
C LEU A 91 16.67 -19.54 -14.27
N ILE A 92 16.63 -20.04 -15.51
CA ILE A 92 15.43 -20.48 -16.23
C ILE A 92 15.63 -21.92 -16.68
N ASP A 93 14.63 -22.77 -16.42
CA ASP A 93 14.60 -24.16 -16.85
C ASP A 93 13.73 -24.31 -18.11
N ILE A 94 14.22 -25.10 -19.07
CA ILE A 94 13.46 -25.52 -20.25
C ILE A 94 12.77 -26.85 -19.90
N THR A 95 11.44 -26.87 -19.97
CA THR A 95 10.62 -28.05 -19.74
C THR A 95 9.87 -28.45 -21.02
N GLU A 96 9.33 -29.66 -21.07
CA GLU A 96 8.52 -30.13 -22.22
C GLU A 96 7.31 -29.22 -22.55
N GLY A 97 6.84 -28.43 -21.59
CA GLY A 97 5.67 -27.54 -21.75
C GLY A 97 6.01 -26.07 -21.98
N GLY A 98 7.29 -25.70 -22.02
CA GLY A 98 7.72 -24.30 -22.11
C GLY A 98 8.88 -23.98 -21.17
N ARG A 99 9.00 -22.71 -20.80
CA ARG A 99 10.10 -22.21 -19.96
C ARG A 99 9.55 -21.78 -18.60
N THR A 100 10.25 -22.13 -17.52
CA THR A 100 9.83 -21.81 -16.15
C THR A 100 11.02 -21.27 -15.36
N PRO A 101 10.84 -20.31 -14.44
CA PRO A 101 11.93 -19.91 -13.57
C PRO A 101 12.44 -21.08 -12.72
N HIS A 102 13.74 -21.11 -12.48
CA HIS A 102 14.37 -22.20 -11.75
C HIS A 102 13.82 -22.30 -10.32
N ASN A 103 13.43 -23.53 -9.95
CA ASN A 103 12.87 -23.84 -8.64
C ASN A 103 11.60 -23.04 -8.27
N TRP A 104 10.77 -22.68 -9.26
CA TRP A 104 9.54 -21.90 -9.04
C TRP A 104 8.58 -22.56 -8.05
N ALA A 105 8.36 -23.88 -8.17
CA ALA A 105 7.40 -24.61 -7.34
C ALA A 105 7.78 -24.67 -5.85
N ALA A 106 9.08 -24.68 -5.51
CA ALA A 106 9.52 -24.64 -4.11
C ALA A 106 9.50 -23.21 -3.55
N ARG A 107 9.59 -22.20 -4.43
CA ARG A 107 9.63 -20.78 -4.05
C ARG A 107 8.24 -20.15 -3.94
N GLN A 108 7.26 -20.65 -4.69
CA GLN A 108 5.89 -20.12 -4.67
C GLN A 108 4.93 -21.15 -4.09
N PHE A 109 4.45 -20.89 -2.87
CA PHE A 109 3.52 -21.80 -2.19
C PHE A 109 2.10 -21.64 -2.75
N GLN A 110 1.45 -22.76 -3.06
CA GLN A 110 0.06 -22.77 -3.53
C GLN A 110 -0.93 -22.14 -2.52
N SER A 111 -0.56 -22.09 -1.24
CA SER A 111 -1.35 -21.42 -0.19
C SER A 111 -1.47 -19.91 -0.38
N ASP A 112 -0.55 -19.28 -1.13
CA ASP A 112 -0.60 -17.84 -1.43
C ASP A 112 -1.71 -17.50 -2.43
N CYS A 113 -2.27 -18.50 -3.12
CA CYS A 113 -3.48 -18.40 -3.95
C CYS A 113 -4.78 -18.36 -3.10
N SER A 114 -4.77 -17.74 -1.92
CA SER A 114 -5.82 -17.89 -0.88
C SER A 114 -7.15 -17.19 -1.15
N THR A 115 -7.59 -17.07 -2.41
CA THR A 115 -8.99 -16.73 -2.71
C THR A 115 -9.91 -17.93 -2.51
N GLU A 116 -9.45 -19.17 -2.68
CA GLU A 116 -10.29 -20.37 -2.49
C GLU A 116 -10.59 -20.66 -1.01
N ARG A 117 -9.57 -20.62 -0.14
CA ARG A 117 -9.72 -20.95 1.30
C ARG A 117 -10.68 -19.98 2.00
N VAL A 118 -10.54 -18.68 1.73
CA VAL A 118 -11.42 -17.64 2.28
C VAL A 118 -12.83 -17.76 1.69
N ARG A 119 -12.97 -18.08 0.39
CA ARG A 119 -14.29 -18.28 -0.24
C ARG A 119 -14.99 -19.53 0.29
N LYS A 120 -14.27 -20.64 0.53
CA LYS A 120 -14.79 -21.86 1.17
C LYS A 120 -15.15 -21.62 2.63
N HIS A 121 -14.32 -20.91 3.39
CA HIS A 121 -14.64 -20.56 4.78
C HIS A 121 -15.87 -19.64 4.87
N ARG A 122 -15.99 -18.64 3.98
CA ARG A 122 -17.18 -17.78 3.88
C ARG A 122 -18.42 -18.58 3.45
N ARG A 123 -18.29 -19.49 2.48
CA ARG A 123 -19.38 -20.38 2.04
C ARG A 123 -19.86 -21.27 3.19
N ASN A 124 -18.94 -21.95 3.87
CA ASN A 124 -19.28 -22.79 5.03
C ASN A 124 -19.90 -21.97 6.17
N LYS A 125 -19.42 -20.73 6.42
CA LYS A 125 -20.00 -19.86 7.45
C LYS A 125 -21.43 -19.40 7.11
N VAL A 126 -21.72 -19.17 5.83
CA VAL A 126 -23.07 -18.82 5.35
C VAL A 126 -23.99 -20.05 5.38
N GLU A 127 -23.50 -21.22 5.00
CA GLU A 127 -24.27 -22.48 5.02
C GLU A 127 -24.57 -22.95 6.45
N THR A 128 -23.63 -22.81 7.40
CA THR A 128 -23.84 -23.17 8.81
C THR A 128 -24.73 -22.17 9.55
N ALA A 129 -24.73 -20.89 9.19
CA ALA A 129 -25.58 -19.88 9.84
C ALA A 129 -27.08 -20.04 9.51
N CYS A 130 -27.42 -20.77 8.44
CA CYS A 130 -28.82 -21.03 8.07
C CYS A 130 -29.38 -22.36 8.61
N ASN A 131 -28.59 -23.16 9.34
CA ASN A 131 -29.01 -24.50 9.75
C ASN A 131 -28.64 -24.87 11.19
N VAL A 132 -28.94 -24.00 12.16
CA VAL A 132 -28.97 -24.40 13.58
C VAL A 132 -30.16 -23.71 14.28
N SER A 133 -31.24 -24.47 14.40
CA SER A 133 -32.23 -24.34 15.49
C SER A 133 -31.66 -24.99 16.76
N GLU A 134 -31.80 -24.27 17.89
CA GLU A 134 -31.78 -24.69 19.30
C GLU A 134 -31.04 -25.99 19.72
N THR A 135 -30.10 -25.88 20.66
CA THR A 135 -30.17 -26.46 22.03
C THR A 135 -28.93 -26.04 22.84
N ALA A 136 -29.12 -25.85 24.14
CA ALA A 136 -28.21 -25.28 25.13
C ALA A 136 -27.15 -26.24 25.72
N ASP A 137 -26.24 -25.61 26.47
CA ASP A 137 -25.45 -26.07 27.62
C ASP A 137 -23.99 -26.57 27.49
N GLU A 138 -23.11 -25.68 28.01
CA GLU A 138 -22.15 -25.89 29.12
C GLU A 138 -20.98 -26.87 28.94
N THR A 139 -19.76 -26.32 28.82
CA THR A 139 -18.72 -26.30 29.88
C THR A 139 -17.30 -26.16 29.27
N ALA A 140 -16.54 -25.23 29.83
CA ALA A 140 -15.16 -24.86 29.48
C ALA A 140 -14.10 -25.95 29.81
N PRO A 141 -12.84 -25.75 29.36
CA PRO A 141 -11.86 -25.32 30.36
C PRO A 141 -10.99 -24.13 29.94
N GLU A 142 -10.74 -23.28 30.92
CA GLU A 142 -9.75 -22.19 30.94
C GLU A 142 -8.32 -22.72 30.79
N GLN A 143 -7.52 -22.07 29.94
CA GLN A 143 -6.13 -21.77 30.26
C GLN A 143 -5.80 -20.36 29.76
N ASN A 144 -5.38 -19.55 30.71
CA ASN A 144 -5.24 -18.10 30.64
C ASN A 144 -3.78 -17.71 30.32
N ARG A 145 -3.60 -16.46 29.84
CA ARG A 145 -2.36 -15.64 29.75
C ARG A 145 -1.61 -15.67 28.39
N ALA A 146 -1.43 -14.58 27.65
CA ALA A 146 -1.59 -13.15 27.91
C ALA A 146 -2.05 -12.36 26.67
N GLU A 147 -2.94 -11.39 26.90
CA GLU A 147 -3.27 -10.24 26.06
C GLU A 147 -2.03 -9.31 25.96
N SER A 148 -1.81 -8.53 24.90
CA SER A 148 -2.61 -7.35 24.53
C SER A 148 -2.39 -6.90 23.07
N GLU A 149 -3.49 -6.47 22.44
CA GLU A 149 -3.64 -5.34 21.48
C GLU A 149 -2.84 -5.38 20.14
N GLN A 150 -3.40 -5.19 18.94
CA GLN A 150 -4.66 -4.60 18.52
C GLN A 150 -4.98 -5.07 17.07
N LYS A 151 -6.14 -5.72 16.90
CA LYS A 151 -6.85 -5.84 15.62
C LYS A 151 -7.58 -4.52 15.37
N GLN A 152 -7.25 -3.80 14.30
CA GLN A 152 -8.20 -3.00 13.52
C GLN A 152 -7.52 -2.40 12.29
N SER A 153 -7.68 -3.05 11.15
CA SER A 153 -7.70 -2.39 9.82
C SER A 153 -8.04 -3.43 8.76
N GLN A 154 -9.32 -3.79 8.67
CA GLN A 154 -9.93 -4.37 7.48
C GLN A 154 -11.45 -4.43 7.67
N ASN A 155 -12.12 -3.29 7.53
CA ASN A 155 -13.46 -3.27 6.96
C ASN A 155 -13.82 -1.82 6.59
N GLN A 156 -13.80 -1.52 5.29
CA GLN A 156 -14.76 -0.66 4.56
C GLN A 156 -14.16 -0.29 3.20
N SER A 157 -14.20 -1.26 2.29
CA SER A 157 -14.15 -1.01 0.85
C SER A 157 -15.38 -1.70 0.24
N ALA A 158 -16.55 -1.11 0.45
CA ALA A 158 -17.78 -1.42 -0.28
C ALA A 158 -18.91 -0.43 0.10
N ALA A 159 -18.88 0.78 -0.45
CA ALA A 159 -20.09 1.57 -0.69
C ALA A 159 -19.80 2.54 -1.84
N LYS A 160 -20.29 2.18 -3.04
CA LYS A 160 -20.52 3.13 -4.13
C LYS A 160 -21.81 3.89 -3.78
N GLY A 161 -21.73 5.20 -3.71
CA GLY A 161 -22.85 6.12 -3.48
C GLY A 161 -22.35 7.33 -2.70
N GLU A 162 -22.44 8.52 -3.29
CA GLU A 162 -21.98 9.81 -2.76
C GLU A 162 -22.35 10.05 -1.28
N PRO A 163 -21.38 10.51 -0.47
CA PRO A 163 -21.68 11.48 0.58
C PRO A 163 -20.51 12.48 0.76
N GLU A 164 -19.93 13.01 -0.33
CA GLU A 164 -18.79 13.93 -0.22
C GLU A 164 -19.17 15.25 0.47
N ALA A 165 -20.45 15.65 0.40
CA ALA A 165 -20.95 16.91 0.93
C ALA A 165 -21.30 16.89 2.44
N THR A 166 -21.76 15.76 2.99
CA THR A 166 -22.27 15.67 4.37
C THR A 166 -21.16 15.54 5.42
N GLY A 167 -20.17 14.67 5.18
CA GLY A 167 -19.06 14.49 6.13
C GLY A 167 -18.18 15.73 6.28
N TRP A 168 -18.04 16.54 5.22
CA TRP A 168 -17.28 17.79 5.26
C TRP A 168 -17.98 18.87 6.08
N GLN A 169 -19.32 18.97 6.01
CA GLN A 169 -20.09 19.95 6.76
C GLN A 169 -20.05 19.65 8.28
N GLU A 170 -20.12 18.37 8.67
CA GLU A 170 -19.99 17.94 10.07
C GLU A 170 -18.58 18.20 10.65
N LEU A 171 -17.53 17.96 9.86
CA LEU A 171 -16.16 18.28 10.28
C LEU A 171 -15.94 19.79 10.44
N LYS A 172 -16.58 20.60 9.60
CA LYS A 172 -16.46 22.06 9.64
C LYS A 172 -17.13 22.64 10.89
N SER A 173 -18.27 22.11 11.30
CA SER A 173 -18.96 22.51 12.54
C SER A 173 -18.24 22.00 13.79
N ALA A 174 -17.65 20.81 13.75
CA ALA A 174 -16.99 20.20 14.92
C ALA A 174 -15.60 20.79 15.23
N LEU A 175 -14.90 21.37 14.25
CA LEU A 175 -13.50 21.82 14.36
C LEU A 175 -13.33 23.34 14.15
N ASN A 176 -14.42 24.11 14.20
CA ASN A 176 -14.45 25.59 14.28
C ASN A 176 -13.43 26.32 13.37
N GLY A 177 -13.27 25.87 12.12
CA GLY A 177 -12.41 26.52 11.12
C GLY A 177 -10.97 26.01 11.01
N SER A 178 -10.53 25.11 11.90
CA SER A 178 -9.21 24.43 11.80
C SER A 178 -9.21 23.25 10.81
N THR A 179 -10.39 22.84 10.34
CA THR A 179 -10.61 21.68 9.47
C THR A 179 -9.78 21.72 8.18
N GLU A 180 -9.67 22.87 7.52
CA GLU A 180 -8.92 23.00 6.27
C GLU A 180 -7.41 22.85 6.47
N ALA A 181 -6.88 23.37 7.58
CA ALA A 181 -5.47 23.23 7.92
C ALA A 181 -5.13 21.77 8.25
N MET A 182 -6.00 21.11 9.03
CA MET A 182 -5.86 19.69 9.35
C MET A 182 -5.89 18.81 8.09
N ILE A 183 -6.82 19.06 7.15
CA ILE A 183 -6.89 18.29 5.89
C ILE A 183 -5.63 18.51 5.04
N ALA A 184 -5.13 19.75 4.95
CA ALA A 184 -3.91 20.05 4.20
C ALA A 184 -2.68 19.34 4.78
N ASP A 185 -2.56 19.30 6.11
CA ASP A 185 -1.49 18.57 6.80
C ASP A 185 -1.62 17.06 6.62
N VAL A 186 -2.83 16.50 6.72
CA VAL A 186 -3.07 15.09 6.45
C VAL A 186 -2.67 14.74 5.01
N GLN A 187 -3.07 15.56 4.04
CA GLN A 187 -2.71 15.35 2.64
C GLN A 187 -1.18 15.42 2.43
N ARG A 188 -0.49 16.37 3.09
CA ARG A 188 0.97 16.45 3.09
C ARG A 188 1.61 15.19 3.66
N PHE A 189 1.04 14.63 4.72
CA PHE A 189 1.55 13.45 5.41
C PHE A 189 1.29 12.14 4.66
N MET A 190 0.20 12.04 3.89
CA MET A 190 -0.08 10.87 3.04
C MET A 190 0.78 10.85 1.77
N GLY A 191 1.37 11.99 1.41
CA GLY A 191 2.30 12.13 0.29
C GLY A 191 1.64 12.60 -1.02
N PRO A 192 2.43 12.79 -2.09
CA PRO A 192 1.99 13.51 -3.30
C PRO A 192 0.95 12.77 -4.15
N ILE A 193 0.69 11.49 -3.87
CA ILE A 193 -0.25 10.64 -4.61
C ILE A 193 -1.67 10.72 -4.00
N SER A 194 -1.79 11.20 -2.77
CA SER A 194 -3.06 11.18 -2.04
C SER A 194 -3.99 12.32 -2.44
N ARG A 195 -5.24 11.97 -2.71
CA ARG A 195 -6.27 12.96 -3.05
C ARG A 195 -6.83 13.57 -1.77
N ARG A 196 -7.37 14.78 -1.90
CA ARG A 196 -8.04 15.48 -0.80
C ARG A 196 -9.17 14.65 -0.18
N ALA A 197 -9.91 13.88 -0.97
CA ALA A 197 -10.96 12.98 -0.48
C ALA A 197 -10.43 11.91 0.49
N ASP A 198 -9.21 11.40 0.24
CA ASP A 198 -8.60 10.38 1.10
C ASP A 198 -8.20 10.99 2.46
N ALA A 199 -7.73 12.24 2.47
CA ALA A 199 -7.42 13.00 3.68
C ALA A 199 -8.67 13.34 4.50
N VAL A 200 -9.77 13.71 3.84
CA VAL A 200 -11.07 13.93 4.49
C VAL A 200 -11.56 12.65 5.13
N ASN A 201 -11.58 11.53 4.40
CA ASN A 201 -12.02 10.24 4.92
C ASN A 201 -11.21 9.79 6.15
N TRP A 202 -9.89 9.99 6.11
CA TRP A 202 -9.02 9.68 7.24
C TRP A 202 -9.33 10.54 8.46
N LEU A 203 -9.52 11.86 8.27
CA LEU A 203 -9.83 12.78 9.35
C LEU A 203 -11.22 12.48 9.95
N THR A 204 -12.23 12.21 9.11
CA THR A 204 -13.56 11.77 9.55
C THR A 204 -13.46 10.52 10.42
N GLY A 205 -12.70 9.51 9.99
CA GLY A 205 -12.50 8.29 10.77
C GLY A 205 -11.80 8.54 12.12
N THR A 206 -10.83 9.46 12.14
CA THR A 206 -10.10 9.82 13.37
C THR A 206 -10.99 10.58 14.36
N VAL A 207 -11.79 11.53 13.87
CA VAL A 207 -12.77 12.27 14.68
C VAL A 207 -13.86 11.34 15.19
N ALA A 208 -14.35 10.40 14.38
CA ALA A 208 -15.33 9.40 14.81
C ALA A 208 -14.77 8.47 15.89
N ALA A 209 -13.48 8.13 15.84
CA ALA A 209 -12.85 7.23 16.79
C ALA A 209 -12.47 7.88 18.13
N PHE A 210 -12.02 9.14 18.12
CA PHE A 210 -11.44 9.79 19.32
C PHE A 210 -12.18 11.07 19.75
N GLY A 211 -13.16 11.52 18.97
CA GLY A 211 -13.85 12.80 19.18
C GLY A 211 -13.09 13.99 18.57
N SER A 212 -13.82 15.08 18.31
CA SER A 212 -13.28 16.29 17.67
C SER A 212 -12.23 17.01 18.52
N SER A 213 -12.50 17.19 19.82
CA SER A 213 -11.61 17.90 20.75
C SER A 213 -10.23 17.24 20.87
N ARG A 214 -10.18 15.92 21.12
CA ARG A 214 -8.90 15.18 21.24
C ARG A 214 -8.13 15.15 19.93
N THR A 215 -8.83 15.03 18.80
CA THR A 215 -8.21 15.02 17.48
C THR A 215 -7.57 16.37 17.16
N ALA A 216 -8.23 17.49 17.51
CA ALA A 216 -7.67 18.83 17.36
C ALA A 216 -6.47 19.09 18.28
N GLN A 217 -6.54 18.68 19.55
CA GLN A 217 -5.41 18.83 20.48
C GLN A 217 -4.19 18.02 20.04
N ALA A 218 -4.41 16.77 19.60
CA ALA A 218 -3.35 15.92 19.09
C ALA A 218 -2.68 16.50 17.83
N TRP A 219 -3.46 17.14 16.95
CA TRP A 219 -2.93 17.85 15.78
C TRP A 219 -1.97 18.98 16.19
N THR A 220 -2.39 19.83 17.12
CA THR A 220 -1.56 20.94 17.64
C THR A 220 -0.25 20.44 18.24
N ILE A 221 -0.27 19.34 18.99
CA ILE A 221 0.93 18.72 19.58
C ILE A 221 1.88 18.22 18.49
N VAL A 222 1.35 17.53 17.46
CA VAL A 222 2.15 16.99 16.35
C VAL A 222 2.78 18.12 15.54
N VAL A 223 2.01 19.16 15.21
CA VAL A 223 2.50 20.34 14.48
C VAL A 223 3.55 21.10 15.29
N ALA A 224 3.35 21.26 16.61
CA ALA A 224 4.33 21.90 17.48
C ALA A 224 5.66 21.12 17.56
N LYS A 225 5.61 19.79 17.56
CA LYS A 225 6.82 18.94 17.50
C LYS A 225 7.57 19.12 16.18
N MET A 226 6.86 19.17 15.07
CA MET A 226 7.47 19.44 13.76
C MET A 226 8.07 20.84 13.67
N ALA A 227 7.42 21.84 14.24
CA ALA A 227 7.92 23.22 14.26
C ALA A 227 9.22 23.37 15.07
N LYS A 228 9.44 22.51 16.09
CA LYS A 228 10.67 22.43 16.86
C LYS A 228 11.83 21.72 16.12
N GLY A 229 11.59 21.21 14.90
CA GLY A 229 12.61 20.52 14.10
C GLY A 229 12.83 19.07 14.52
N GLU A 230 11.95 18.48 15.32
CA GLU A 230 12.03 17.05 15.64
C GLU A 230 11.67 16.21 14.40
N LEU A 231 12.51 15.23 14.06
CA LEU A 231 12.26 14.32 12.96
C LEU A 231 11.06 13.41 13.32
N VAL A 232 9.90 13.67 12.73
CA VAL A 232 8.70 12.84 12.86
C VAL A 232 8.57 11.96 11.61
N PRO A 233 9.07 10.71 11.61
CA PRO A 233 9.08 9.85 10.43
C PRO A 233 7.69 9.37 9.99
N ASN A 234 6.70 9.32 10.91
CA ASN A 234 5.33 8.87 10.64
C ASN A 234 4.30 9.71 11.40
N PRO A 235 3.83 10.83 10.81
CA PRO A 235 3.02 11.80 11.54
C PRO A 235 1.56 11.41 11.73
N LEU A 236 0.93 10.69 10.79
CA LEU A 236 -0.46 10.23 10.95
C LEU A 236 -0.64 9.20 12.08
N PRO A 237 0.22 8.15 12.19
CA PRO A 237 0.15 7.23 13.33
C PRO A 237 0.51 7.89 14.67
N LEU A 238 1.41 8.90 14.66
CA LEU A 238 1.73 9.66 15.86
C LEU A 238 0.52 10.48 16.31
N TRP A 239 -0.19 11.10 15.37
CA TRP A 239 -1.39 11.89 15.64
C TRP A 239 -2.50 11.02 16.25
N SER A 240 -2.85 9.89 15.64
CA SER A 240 -3.87 9.00 16.19
C SER A 240 -3.48 8.42 17.56
N ARG A 241 -2.20 8.07 17.76
CA ARG A 241 -1.68 7.62 19.07
C ARG A 241 -1.78 8.72 20.13
N THR A 242 -1.46 9.96 19.76
CA THR A 242 -1.57 11.12 20.66
C THR A 242 -3.03 11.36 21.03
N ALA A 243 -3.95 11.27 20.06
CA ALA A 243 -5.39 11.39 20.32
C ALA A 243 -5.94 10.28 21.23
N LYS A 244 -5.45 9.03 21.09
CA LYS A 244 -5.78 7.89 21.98
C LYS A 244 -5.32 8.14 23.42
N GLY A 245 -4.19 8.84 23.61
CA GLY A 245 -3.56 9.06 24.92
C GLY A 245 -4.09 10.27 25.72
N LEU A 246 -4.86 11.16 25.11
CA LEU A 246 -5.42 12.35 25.77
C LEU A 246 -6.66 11.98 26.60
N ARG A 247 -6.74 12.49 27.84
CA ARG A 247 -7.90 12.31 28.73
C ARG A 247 -9.02 13.29 28.35
N ALA A 248 -10.26 13.01 28.75
CA ALA A 248 -11.43 13.79 28.35
C ALA A 248 -11.43 15.23 28.88
N ASP A 249 -10.70 15.49 29.98
CA ASP A 249 -10.92 16.66 30.84
C ASP A 249 -9.84 17.75 30.71
N ASP A 250 -8.92 17.63 29.75
CA ASP A 250 -7.90 18.66 29.52
C ASP A 250 -8.50 19.82 28.71
N ALA A 251 -8.97 20.84 29.43
CA ALA A 251 -9.47 22.11 28.88
C ALA A 251 -8.40 22.83 28.03
N PRO A 252 -8.81 23.59 27.00
CA PRO A 252 -7.91 24.09 25.97
C PRO A 252 -6.94 25.15 26.51
N ALA A 253 -5.64 24.92 26.33
CA ALA A 253 -4.68 26.03 26.25
C ALA A 253 -5.11 26.94 25.09
N ALA A 254 -5.13 28.25 25.34
CA ALA A 254 -5.64 29.31 24.48
C ALA A 254 -5.37 29.08 22.96
N PRO A 255 -6.29 29.47 22.07
CA PRO A 255 -6.09 29.32 20.63
C PRO A 255 -4.79 30.01 20.23
N ALA A 256 -3.79 29.22 19.85
CA ALA A 256 -2.58 29.73 19.23
C ALA A 256 -2.99 30.56 18.01
N PRO A 257 -2.31 31.69 17.74
CA PRO A 257 -2.69 32.59 16.66
C PRO A 257 -2.81 31.81 15.35
N ALA A 258 -3.89 32.07 14.60
CA ALA A 258 -4.23 31.38 13.37
C ALA A 258 -2.98 31.16 12.50
N PHE A 259 -2.61 29.89 12.33
CA PHE A 259 -1.44 29.51 11.57
C PHE A 259 -1.63 29.95 10.11
N LYS A 260 -0.90 30.98 9.70
CA LYS A 260 -0.89 31.45 8.32
C LYS A 260 -0.19 30.40 7.46
N SER A 261 -0.83 29.95 6.39
CA SER A 261 -0.22 28.99 5.45
C SER A 261 1.11 29.53 4.92
N PHE A 262 2.06 28.66 4.59
CA PHE A 262 3.36 29.05 4.03
C PHE A 262 3.21 29.97 2.80
N ARG A 263 2.19 29.71 1.95
CA ARG A 263 1.84 30.58 0.82
C ARG A 263 1.34 31.96 1.25
N GLN A 264 0.61 32.07 2.37
CA GLN A 264 0.22 33.36 2.96
C GLN A 264 1.42 34.06 3.62
N GLN A 265 2.33 33.32 4.24
CA GLN A 265 3.57 33.88 4.81
C GLN A 265 4.50 34.42 3.71
N ASP A 266 4.63 33.70 2.60
CA ASP A 266 5.39 34.15 1.43
C ASP A 266 4.74 35.37 0.77
N ALA A 267 3.41 35.40 0.65
CA ALA A 267 2.67 36.53 0.09
C ALA A 267 2.75 37.79 0.98
N GLU A 268 2.68 37.63 2.30
CA GLU A 268 2.88 38.73 3.25
C GLU A 268 4.34 39.19 3.26
N GLY A 269 5.30 38.27 3.21
CA GLY A 269 6.72 38.58 3.09
C GLY A 269 7.03 39.39 1.83
N ALA A 270 6.46 38.99 0.69
CA ALA A 270 6.59 39.72 -0.57
C ALA A 270 5.97 41.13 -0.52
N ARG A 271 4.80 41.28 0.13
CA ARG A 271 4.15 42.59 0.34
C ARG A 271 4.96 43.50 1.26
N ALA A 272 5.47 42.98 2.37
CA ALA A 272 6.32 43.73 3.30
C ALA A 272 7.64 44.17 2.66
N LEU A 273 8.21 43.35 1.77
CA LEU A 273 9.40 43.71 0.99
C LEU A 273 9.11 44.89 0.04
N LEU A 274 7.98 44.84 -0.67
CA LEU A 274 7.55 45.91 -1.58
C LEU A 274 7.26 47.22 -0.84
N GLU A 275 6.63 47.17 0.33
CA GLU A 275 6.41 48.36 1.17
C GLU A 275 7.72 48.97 1.67
N ARG A 276 8.68 48.14 2.10
CA ARG A 276 10.02 48.63 2.47
C ARG A 276 10.77 49.24 1.28
N GLN A 277 10.63 48.68 0.09
CA GLN A 277 11.23 49.24 -1.13
C GLN A 277 10.59 50.58 -1.50
N ARG A 278 9.26 50.70 -1.38
CA ARG A 278 8.53 51.97 -1.58
C ARG A 278 8.92 53.04 -0.55
N ALA A 279 9.01 52.68 0.72
CA ALA A 279 9.43 53.59 1.78
C ALA A 279 10.87 54.10 1.54
N LYS A 280 11.79 53.23 1.10
CA LYS A 280 13.15 53.62 0.74
C LYS A 280 13.20 54.54 -0.49
N ALA A 281 12.32 54.33 -1.48
CA ALA A 281 12.23 55.19 -2.65
C ALA A 281 11.71 56.60 -2.27
N ALA A 282 10.68 56.69 -1.43
CA ALA A 282 10.11 57.96 -0.96
C ALA A 282 11.12 58.80 -0.13
N VAL A 283 11.92 58.15 0.72
CA VAL A 283 12.99 58.83 1.48
C VAL A 283 14.10 59.34 0.55
N LYS A 284 14.34 58.67 -0.58
CA LYS A 284 15.33 59.09 -1.57
C LYS A 284 14.86 60.29 -2.40
N GLU A 285 13.56 60.40 -2.68
CA GLU A 285 12.96 61.58 -3.33
C GLU A 285 12.93 62.82 -2.44
N LEU A 286 12.78 62.67 -1.12
CA LEU A 286 12.81 63.79 -0.16
C LEU A 286 14.23 64.31 0.13
N ALA A 287 15.27 63.64 -0.38
CA ALA A 287 16.67 64.00 -0.18
C ALA A 287 17.32 64.65 -1.43
N GLN A 288 16.53 64.96 -2.46
CA GLN A 288 16.90 65.73 -3.66
C GLN A 288 16.21 67.08 -3.65
#